data_AF-A0A8J7Q2H8-F1
#
_entry.id   AF-A0A8J7Q2H8-F1
#
_cell.length_a   1.000
_cell.length_b   1.000
_cell.length_c   1.000
_cell.angle_alpha   90.00
_cell.angle_beta   90.00
_cell.angle_gamma   90.00
#
_symmetry.space_group_name_H-M   'P 1'
#
loop_
_entity.id
_entity.type
_entity.pdbx_description
1 polymer ?
#
loop_
_entity_poly.entity_id
_entity_poly.type
_entity_poly.pdbx_seq_one_letter_code
_entity_poly.pdbx_strand_id
1 'polypeptide(L)'
;MINRNVPAAVRYYRAAAMHLEAADAVVKQCPAESWSVLAHEAVYLSGYVVECAFTALVLSRTPPKKHAEVVEGFRTEVKHNLDKLRHILSLKGVDLPAAQRPRFVLVRSEWAAEMRYEAQPRDRQDAAEVRDAARSLYQWADRV
;
A
#
# COMPACT_ATOMS: atom_id res chain seq x y z
N MET A 1 -10.38 4.99 -12.30
CA MET A 1 -9.22 4.16 -12.58
C MET A 1 -7.98 4.99 -12.30
N ILE A 2 -6.84 4.38 -11.96
CA ILE A 2 -5.56 5.11 -11.92
C ILE A 2 -5.26 5.66 -13.32
N ASN A 3 -5.10 6.97 -13.43
CA ASN A 3 -4.89 7.64 -14.71
C ASN A 3 -3.42 7.49 -15.13
N ARG A 4 -3.16 6.56 -16.06
CA ARG A 4 -1.81 6.26 -16.58
C ARG A 4 -1.24 7.34 -17.50
N ASN A 5 -2.00 8.40 -17.80
CA ASN A 5 -1.50 9.58 -18.52
C ASN A 5 -0.96 10.67 -17.58
N VAL A 6 -1.07 10.48 -16.26
CA VAL A 6 -0.54 11.40 -15.25
C VAL A 6 0.82 10.89 -14.77
N PRO A 7 1.95 11.54 -15.11
CA PRO A 7 3.29 11.03 -14.79
C PRO A 7 3.50 10.79 -13.29
N ALA A 8 2.98 11.69 -12.44
CA ALA A 8 3.06 11.55 -10.99
C ALA A 8 2.33 10.29 -10.51
N ALA A 9 1.12 10.02 -11.02
CA ALA A 9 0.35 8.83 -10.67
C ALA A 9 1.04 7.55 -11.18
N VAL A 10 1.57 7.57 -12.40
CA VAL A 10 2.30 6.43 -12.99
C VAL A 10 3.50 6.03 -12.14
N ARG A 11 4.25 7.01 -11.61
CA ARG A 11 5.40 6.76 -10.74
C ARG A 11 5.00 5.90 -9.53
N TYR A 12 3.98 6.31 -8.79
CA TYR A 12 3.53 5.59 -7.60
C TYR A 12 2.83 4.28 -7.95
N TYR A 13 2.09 4.21 -9.06
CA TYR A 13 1.49 2.96 -9.53
C TYR A 13 2.56 1.90 -9.85
N ARG A 14 3.66 2.29 -10.52
CA ARG A 14 4.79 1.40 -10.78
C ARG A 14 5.48 0.95 -9.49
N ALA A 15 5.68 1.86 -8.54
CA ALA A 15 6.24 1.51 -7.24
C ALA A 15 5.36 0.48 -6.51
N ALA A 16 4.03 0.66 -6.50
CA ALA A 16 3.10 -0.31 -5.90
C ALA A 16 3.23 -1.70 -6.55
N ALA A 17 3.32 -1.76 -7.89
CA ALA A 17 3.49 -3.02 -8.61
C ALA A 17 4.82 -3.72 -8.27
N MET A 18 5.92 -2.95 -8.22
CA MET A 18 7.24 -3.47 -7.85
C MET A 18 7.29 -3.98 -6.40
N HIS A 19 6.67 -3.26 -5.46
CA HIS A 19 6.57 -3.72 -4.08
C HIS A 19 5.73 -5.00 -3.95
N LEU A 20 4.68 -5.14 -4.76
CA LEU A 20 3.83 -6.34 -4.75
C LEU A 20 4.59 -7.55 -5.30
N GLU A 21 5.34 -7.36 -6.40
CA GLU A 21 6.23 -8.39 -6.95
C GLU A 21 7.30 -8.81 -5.93
N ALA A 22 7.91 -7.84 -5.24
CA ALA A 22 8.88 -8.14 -4.18
C ALA A 22 8.24 -8.89 -3.00
N ALA A 23 7.09 -8.44 -2.51
CA ALA A 23 6.36 -9.12 -1.43
C ALA A 23 6.02 -10.58 -1.81
N ASP A 24 5.61 -10.81 -3.05
CA ASP A 24 5.36 -12.15 -3.58
C ASP A 24 6.58 -13.05 -3.55
N ALA A 25 7.74 -12.52 -3.96
CA ALA A 25 8.99 -13.24 -3.96
C ALA A 25 9.44 -13.57 -2.53
N VAL A 26 9.28 -12.62 -1.59
CA VAL A 26 9.70 -12.78 -0.20
C VAL A 26 8.83 -13.81 0.53
N VAL A 27 7.51 -13.77 0.39
CA VAL A 27 6.61 -14.78 1.00
C VAL A 27 6.96 -16.20 0.56
N LYS A 28 7.33 -16.39 -0.72
CA LYS A 28 7.72 -17.71 -1.26
C LYS A 28 9.03 -18.25 -0.67
N GLN A 29 9.92 -17.36 -0.22
CA GLN A 29 11.19 -17.73 0.39
C GLN A 29 11.08 -17.94 1.90
N CYS A 30 9.95 -17.59 2.51
CA CYS A 30 9.72 -17.83 3.93
C CYS A 30 9.68 -19.35 4.20
N PRO A 31 10.33 -19.82 5.28
CA PRO A 31 10.22 -21.22 5.71
C PRO A 31 8.75 -21.58 5.98
N ALA A 32 8.36 -22.80 5.63
CA ALA A 32 6.96 -23.23 5.69
C ALA A 32 6.42 -23.37 7.13
N GLU A 33 7.28 -23.74 8.08
CA GLU A 33 6.89 -24.10 9.45
C GLU A 33 7.73 -23.33 10.49
N SER A 34 8.08 -22.07 10.20
CA SER A 34 8.87 -21.28 11.14
C SER A 34 8.66 -19.78 10.97
N TRP A 35 8.92 -19.06 12.05
CA TRP A 35 8.92 -17.61 12.05
C TRP A 35 10.17 -17.08 11.37
N SER A 36 10.05 -16.04 10.56
CA SER A 36 11.20 -15.47 9.87
C SER A 36 11.12 -13.95 9.75
N VAL A 37 12.29 -13.31 9.71
CA VAL A 37 12.40 -11.89 9.36
C VAL A 37 11.99 -11.63 7.91
N LEU A 38 12.06 -12.63 7.02
CA LEU A 38 11.50 -12.50 5.66
C LEU A 38 10.00 -12.27 5.68
N ALA A 39 9.26 -12.92 6.59
CA ALA A 39 7.83 -12.69 6.73
C ALA A 39 7.54 -11.25 7.17
N HIS A 40 8.38 -10.66 8.02
CA HIS A 40 8.30 -9.23 8.36
C HIS A 40 8.57 -8.32 7.16
N GLU A 41 9.59 -8.62 6.35
CA GLU A 41 9.86 -7.88 5.11
C GLU A 41 8.68 -7.97 4.12
N ALA A 42 8.02 -9.12 4.02
CA ALA A 42 6.83 -9.27 3.20
C ALA A 42 5.67 -8.38 3.66
N VAL A 43 5.41 -8.30 4.98
CA VAL A 43 4.41 -7.39 5.55
C VAL A 43 4.80 -5.93 5.28
N TYR A 44 6.07 -5.59 5.51
CA TYR A 44 6.61 -4.26 5.29
C TYR A 44 6.41 -3.78 3.83
N LEU A 45 6.76 -4.63 2.85
CA LEU A 45 6.54 -4.35 1.43
C LEU A 45 5.05 -4.25 1.09
N SER A 46 4.21 -5.09 1.69
CA SER A 46 2.77 -5.12 1.44
C SER A 46 2.07 -3.82 1.86
N GLY A 47 2.50 -3.17 2.94
CA GLY A 47 1.97 -1.85 3.27
C GLY A 47 2.35 -0.77 2.25
N TYR A 48 3.59 -0.79 1.74
CA TYR A 48 4.00 0.11 0.66
C TYR A 48 3.22 -0.10 -0.64
N VAL A 49 2.76 -1.33 -0.92
CA VAL A 49 1.84 -1.58 -2.04
C VAL A 49 0.59 -0.72 -1.90
N VAL A 50 -0.06 -0.75 -0.72
CA VAL A 50 -1.30 0.00 -0.47
C VAL A 50 -1.04 1.51 -0.45
N GLU A 51 0.00 1.95 0.23
CA GLU A 51 0.38 3.37 0.29
C GLU A 51 0.60 3.94 -1.12
N CYS A 52 1.42 3.27 -1.93
CA CYS A 52 1.74 3.72 -3.28
C CYS A 52 0.52 3.65 -4.20
N ALA A 53 -0.31 2.61 -4.10
CA ALA A 53 -1.53 2.48 -4.89
C ALA A 53 -2.53 3.61 -4.58
N PHE A 54 -2.74 3.90 -3.30
CA PHE A 54 -3.66 4.95 -2.86
C PHE A 54 -3.14 6.32 -3.25
N THR A 55 -1.83 6.56 -3.09
CA THR A 55 -1.16 7.77 -3.55
C THR A 55 -1.34 7.99 -5.06
N ALA A 56 -1.15 6.95 -5.88
CA ALA A 56 -1.35 7.01 -7.32
C ALA A 56 -2.81 7.37 -7.66
N LEU A 57 -3.77 6.79 -6.94
CA LEU A 57 -5.20 7.07 -7.11
C LEU A 57 -5.54 8.52 -6.70
N VAL A 58 -5.01 9.02 -5.58
CA VAL A 58 -5.17 10.42 -5.17
C VAL A 58 -4.66 11.38 -6.24
N LEU A 59 -3.46 11.13 -6.78
CA LEU A 59 -2.86 11.95 -7.84
C LEU A 59 -3.66 11.89 -9.14
N SER A 60 -4.22 10.72 -9.47
CA SER A 60 -5.11 10.54 -10.63
C SER A 60 -6.38 11.38 -10.53
N ARG A 61 -6.86 11.64 -9.31
CA ARG A 61 -8.03 12.48 -9.01
C ARG A 61 -7.65 13.92 -8.60
N THR A 62 -6.41 14.33 -8.86
CA THR A 62 -5.91 15.66 -8.53
C THR A 62 -5.55 16.40 -9.82
N PRO A 63 -5.95 17.67 -10.00
CA PRO A 63 -5.50 18.46 -11.14
C PRO A 63 -3.97 18.58 -11.18
N PRO A 64 -3.32 18.49 -12.37
CA PRO A 64 -1.87 18.52 -12.49
C PRO A 64 -1.17 19.67 -11.76
N LYS A 65 -1.78 20.86 -11.79
CA LYS A 65 -1.28 22.06 -11.10
C LYS A 65 -1.13 21.91 -9.57
N LYS A 66 -1.78 20.92 -8.96
CA LYS A 66 -1.72 20.65 -7.51
C LYS A 66 -0.88 19.43 -7.15
N HIS A 67 -0.26 18.73 -8.12
CA HIS A 67 0.49 17.51 -7.82
C HIS A 67 1.70 17.76 -6.94
N ALA A 68 2.44 18.84 -7.15
CA ALA A 68 3.60 19.17 -6.32
C ALA A 68 3.21 19.39 -4.85
N GLU A 69 2.14 20.16 -4.63
CA GLU A 69 1.57 20.40 -3.30
C GLU A 69 1.12 19.10 -2.61
N VAL A 70 0.37 18.27 -3.34
CA VAL A 70 -0.13 16.98 -2.79
C VAL A 70 1.01 16.02 -2.47
N VAL A 71 2.02 15.92 -3.35
CA VAL A 71 3.21 15.09 -3.10
C VAL A 71 3.99 15.58 -1.89
N GLU A 72 4.11 16.89 -1.71
CA GLU A 72 4.78 17.44 -0.54
C GLU A 72 3.98 17.17 0.74
N GLY A 73 2.65 17.30 0.70
CA GLY A 73 1.77 16.90 1.80
C GLY A 73 1.90 15.42 2.17
N PHE A 74 2.19 14.55 1.19
CA PHE A 74 2.51 13.15 1.48
C PHE A 74 3.81 12.97 2.26
N ARG A 75 4.80 13.84 2.10
CA ARG A 75 6.06 13.76 2.84
C ARG A 75 5.97 14.33 4.25
N THR A 76 5.18 15.39 4.43
CA THR A 76 5.19 16.19 5.65
C THR A 76 4.02 15.86 6.59
N GLU A 77 2.79 15.82 6.07
CA GLU A 77 1.57 15.76 6.86
C GLU A 77 0.94 14.37 6.91
N VAL A 78 0.79 13.75 5.74
CA VAL A 78 0.17 12.42 5.60
C VAL A 78 1.19 11.35 5.96
N LYS A 79 2.44 11.52 5.52
CA LYS A 79 3.52 10.53 5.68
C LYS A 79 3.04 9.16 5.20
N HIS A 80 3.41 8.12 5.93
CA HIS A 80 3.02 6.73 5.69
C HIS A 80 1.69 6.36 6.38
N ASN A 81 0.78 7.31 6.63
CA ASN A 81 -0.47 7.03 7.36
C ASN A 81 -1.60 6.62 6.40
N LEU A 82 -1.95 5.32 6.40
CA LEU A 82 -2.99 4.77 5.53
C LEU A 82 -4.40 5.33 5.83
N ASP A 83 -4.72 5.65 7.09
CA ASP A 83 -6.01 6.23 7.44
C ASP A 83 -6.18 7.64 6.86
N LYS A 84 -5.12 8.46 6.92
CA LYS A 84 -5.09 9.79 6.29
C LYS A 84 -5.21 9.69 4.77
N LEU A 85 -4.50 8.75 4.13
CA LEU A 85 -4.62 8.52 2.68
C LEU A 85 -6.05 8.11 2.29
N ARG A 86 -6.66 7.19 3.04
CA ARG A 86 -8.05 6.78 2.84
C ARG A 86 -9.01 7.96 3.00
N HIS A 87 -8.79 8.81 4.01
CA HIS A 87 -9.61 10.00 4.22
C HIS A 87 -9.51 10.97 3.02
N ILE A 88 -8.31 11.21 2.50
CA ILE A 88 -8.11 12.07 1.31
C ILE A 88 -8.83 11.50 0.07
N LEU A 89 -8.81 10.17 -0.12
CA LEU A 89 -9.57 9.52 -1.19
C LEU A 89 -11.09 9.74 -1.03
N SER A 90 -11.62 9.61 0.19
CA SER A 90 -13.03 9.85 0.48
C SER A 90 -13.44 11.30 0.17
N LEU A 91 -12.61 12.29 0.54
CA LEU A 91 -12.82 13.71 0.17
C LEU A 91 -12.82 13.95 -1.35
N LYS A 92 -12.25 13.03 -2.14
CA LYS A 92 -12.23 13.05 -3.60
C LYS A 92 -13.33 12.18 -4.22
N GLY A 93 -14.32 11.75 -3.42
CA GLY A 93 -15.44 10.93 -3.86
C GLY A 93 -15.07 9.47 -4.12
N VAL A 94 -13.99 8.97 -3.52
CA VAL A 94 -13.56 7.58 -3.65
C VAL A 94 -13.60 6.90 -2.28
N ASP A 95 -14.70 6.20 -2.02
CA ASP A 95 -14.87 5.44 -0.79
C ASP A 95 -14.44 3.98 -0.96
N LEU A 96 -13.90 3.43 0.12
CA LEU A 96 -13.51 2.03 0.16
C LEU A 96 -14.78 1.13 0.25
N PRO A 97 -15.02 0.24 -0.73
CA PRO A 97 -16.18 -0.65 -0.71
C PRO A 97 -16.18 -1.55 0.52
N ALA A 98 -17.37 -1.97 0.97
CA ALA A 98 -17.51 -2.84 2.15
C ALA A 98 -16.63 -4.10 2.08
N ALA A 99 -16.53 -4.72 0.89
CA ALA A 99 -15.69 -5.89 0.66
C ALA A 99 -14.17 -5.64 0.87
N GLN A 100 -13.69 -4.40 0.72
CA GLN A 100 -12.28 -4.06 0.88
C GLN A 100 -11.95 -3.57 2.30
N ARG A 101 -12.94 -3.24 3.13
CA ARG A 101 -12.72 -2.72 4.49
C ARG A 101 -11.94 -3.69 5.40
N PRO A 102 -12.27 -5.01 5.48
CA PRO A 102 -11.50 -5.94 6.31
C PRO A 102 -10.04 -6.04 5.89
N ARG A 103 -9.78 -6.02 4.58
CA ARG A 103 -8.42 -6.07 4.00
C ARG A 103 -7.63 -4.82 4.34
N PHE A 104 -8.26 -3.64 4.26
CA PHE A 104 -7.64 -2.40 4.70
C PHE A 104 -7.32 -2.41 6.19
N VAL A 105 -8.25 -2.87 7.03
CA VAL A 105 -8.03 -2.99 8.47
C VAL A 105 -6.84 -3.89 8.79
N LEU A 106 -6.74 -5.05 8.11
CA LEU A 106 -5.62 -5.98 8.28
C LEU A 106 -4.27 -5.33 7.91
N VAL A 107 -4.15 -4.75 6.71
CA VAL A 107 -2.88 -4.10 6.31
C VAL A 107 -2.54 -2.95 7.28
N ARG A 108 -3.54 -2.16 7.66
CA ARG A 108 -3.37 -1.01 8.58
C ARG A 108 -3.01 -1.43 10.01
N SER A 109 -3.42 -2.61 10.48
CA SER A 109 -3.03 -3.10 11.82
C SER A 109 -1.63 -3.69 11.84
N GLU A 110 -1.24 -4.35 10.75
CA GLU A 110 0.03 -5.09 10.71
C GLU A 110 1.23 -4.27 10.25
N TRP A 111 0.99 -3.14 9.58
CA TRP A 111 2.02 -2.36 8.93
C TRP A 111 2.22 -0.97 9.55
N ALA A 112 3.49 -0.62 9.71
CA ALA A 112 3.95 0.72 10.04
C ALA A 112 5.27 1.00 9.32
N ALA A 113 5.56 2.27 9.02
CA ALA A 113 6.82 2.63 8.34
C ALA A 113 8.05 2.38 9.21
N GLU A 114 7.87 2.40 10.53
CA GLU A 114 8.86 2.16 11.57
C GLU A 114 9.37 0.71 11.58
N MET A 115 8.64 -0.23 10.96
CA MET A 115 9.07 -1.63 10.78
C MET A 115 10.45 -1.76 10.13
N ARG A 116 10.89 -0.75 9.37
CA ARG A 116 12.26 -0.65 8.81
C ARG A 116 13.37 -0.68 9.86
N TYR A 117 13.06 -0.36 11.12
CA TYR A 117 14.00 -0.32 12.25
C TYR A 117 13.68 -1.37 13.32
N GLU A 118 12.48 -1.95 13.27
CA GLU A 118 11.94 -2.87 14.27
C GLU A 118 11.72 -4.25 13.65
N ALA A 119 12.74 -4.76 12.96
CA ALA A 119 12.68 -6.08 12.33
C ALA A 119 12.50 -7.18 13.38
N GLN A 120 11.45 -7.99 13.20
CA GLN A 120 11.15 -9.11 14.10
C GLN A 120 10.67 -10.33 13.30
N PRO A 121 10.91 -11.56 13.79
CA PRO A 121 10.34 -12.75 13.16
C PRO A 121 8.81 -12.68 13.14
N ARG A 122 8.19 -13.10 12.04
CA ARG A 122 6.74 -13.27 11.90
C ARG A 122 6.40 -14.60 11.27
N ASP A 123 5.16 -15.03 11.44
CA ASP A 123 4.62 -16.21 10.78
C ASP A 123 4.43 -15.98 9.26
N ARG A 124 4.71 -17.01 8.47
CA ARG A 124 4.58 -16.96 7.00
C ARG A 124 3.14 -16.80 6.55
N GLN A 125 2.19 -17.46 7.21
CA GLN A 125 0.78 -17.43 6.87
C GLN A 125 0.22 -16.02 7.10
N ASP A 126 0.54 -15.40 8.23
CA ASP A 126 0.15 -14.02 8.53
C ASP A 126 0.69 -13.06 7.46
N ALA A 127 1.97 -13.19 7.08
CA ALA A 127 2.56 -12.37 6.02
C ALA A 127 1.89 -12.59 4.66
N ALA A 128 1.52 -13.82 4.32
CA ALA A 128 0.81 -14.15 3.10
C ALA A 128 -0.60 -13.50 3.06
N GLU A 129 -1.31 -13.52 4.18
CA GLU A 129 -2.63 -12.91 4.33
C GLU A 129 -2.59 -11.38 4.18
N VAL A 130 -1.63 -10.72 4.84
CA VAL A 130 -1.41 -9.28 4.68
C VAL A 130 -1.08 -8.95 3.22
N ARG A 131 -0.21 -9.74 2.58
CA ARG A 131 0.14 -9.59 1.17
C ARG A 131 -1.09 -9.72 0.27
N ASP A 132 -1.94 -10.72 0.50
CA ASP A 132 -3.14 -10.94 -0.32
C ASP A 132 -4.19 -9.85 -0.11
N ALA A 133 -4.31 -9.31 1.11
CA ALA A 133 -5.08 -8.11 1.39
C ALA A 133 -4.53 -6.89 0.62
N ALA A 134 -3.22 -6.67 0.64
CA ALA A 134 -2.57 -5.59 -0.11
C ALA A 134 -2.77 -5.72 -1.63
N ARG A 135 -2.64 -6.94 -2.18
CA ARG A 135 -2.93 -7.24 -3.59
C ARG A 135 -4.37 -6.85 -3.95
N SER A 136 -5.34 -7.25 -3.14
CA SER A 136 -6.75 -6.95 -3.39
C SER A 136 -7.02 -5.45 -3.38
N LEU A 137 -6.41 -4.70 -2.46
CA LEU A 137 -6.52 -3.24 -2.39
C LEU A 137 -5.86 -2.56 -3.60
N TYR A 138 -4.70 -3.03 -4.02
CA TYR A 138 -4.02 -2.57 -5.24
C TYR A 138 -4.89 -2.79 -6.49
N GLN A 139 -5.44 -4.01 -6.65
CA GLN A 139 -6.31 -4.34 -7.78
C GLN A 139 -7.61 -3.54 -7.78
N TRP A 140 -8.17 -3.29 -6.60
CA TRP A 140 -9.31 -2.38 -6.47
C TRP A 140 -8.92 -0.98 -6.94
N ALA A 141 -7.84 -0.40 -6.40
CA ALA A 141 -7.39 0.95 -6.73
C ALA A 141 -7.10 1.14 -8.23
N ASP A 142 -6.57 0.14 -8.92
CA ASP A 142 -6.36 0.19 -10.37
C ASP A 142 -7.69 0.31 -11.15
N ARG A 143 -8.78 -0.26 -10.64
CA ARG A 143 -10.09 -0.29 -11.33
C ARG A 143 -10.99 0.92 -11.03
N VAL A 144 -10.90 1.51 -9.84
CA VAL A 144 -11.75 2.65 -9.39
C VAL A 144 -11.25 4.01 -9.81
#